data_AF-A0A2E0YT95-F1
#
_entry.id   AF-A0A2E0YT95-F1
#
_cell.length_a   1.000
_cell.length_b   1.000
_cell.length_c   1.000
_cell.angle_alpha   90.00
_cell.angle_beta   90.00
_cell.angle_gamma   90.00
#
_symmetry.space_group_name_H-M   'P 1'
#
loop_
_entity.id
_entity.type
_entity.pdbx_description
1 polymer ?
#
loop_
_entity_poly.entity_id
_entity_poly.type
_entity_poly.pdbx_seq_one_letter_code
_entity_poly.pdbx_strand_id
1 'polypeptide(L)'
;MDYEYVREHYRVPACYGRRVTANGRAGVIARDEGHYIGVSFDDDKPGIISPCHPTWKVTYGDMGPVRRMSRSQERYQRFIEYGDGFDSFIDFCRWDAEQKGGAFEFPLFGEEE
;
A
#
# COMPACT_ATOMS: atom_id res chain seq x y z
N MET A 1 -6.75 4.05 13.76
CA MET A 1 -7.89 3.12 13.87
C MET A 1 -7.74 2.10 12.76
N ASP A 2 -7.45 0.86 13.13
CA ASP A 2 -7.30 -0.27 12.21
C ASP A 2 -8.68 -0.90 11.97
N TYR A 3 -9.24 -0.74 10.76
CA TYR A 3 -10.42 -1.46 10.27
C TYR A 3 -11.65 -1.35 11.19
N GLU A 4 -11.78 -0.28 11.98
CA GLU A 4 -12.83 -0.13 12.99
C GLU A 4 -14.21 -0.16 12.35
N TYR A 5 -14.40 0.59 11.26
CA TYR A 5 -15.64 0.58 10.49
C TYR A 5 -15.99 -0.83 10.01
N VAL A 6 -15.03 -1.56 9.42
CA VAL A 6 -15.26 -2.91 8.91
C VAL A 6 -15.62 -3.89 10.03
N ARG A 7 -14.89 -3.82 11.15
CA ARG A 7 -15.10 -4.69 12.31
C ARG A 7 -16.46 -4.44 12.96
N GLU A 8 -16.88 -3.20 13.08
CA GLU A 8 -18.16 -2.85 13.71
C GLU A 8 -19.35 -3.08 12.77
N HIS A 9 -19.23 -2.66 11.51
CA HIS A 9 -20.32 -2.74 10.53
C HIS A 9 -20.57 -4.17 10.06
N TYR A 10 -19.52 -4.89 9.65
CA TYR A 10 -19.64 -6.24 9.11
C TYR A 10 -19.42 -7.34 10.15
N ARG A 11 -19.00 -7.00 11.38
CA ARG A 11 -18.71 -7.96 12.47
C ARG A 11 -17.68 -9.03 12.09
N VAL A 12 -16.71 -8.65 11.26
CA VAL A 12 -15.62 -9.53 10.81
C VAL A 12 -14.34 -9.24 11.58
N PRO A 13 -13.47 -10.24 11.80
CA PRO A 13 -12.22 -10.04 12.52
C PRO A 13 -11.12 -9.49 11.60
N ALA A 14 -11.39 -8.40 10.88
CA ALA A 14 -10.41 -7.78 9.98
C ALA A 14 -9.33 -7.05 10.80
N CYS A 15 -8.06 -7.39 10.60
CA CYS A 15 -6.93 -6.67 11.18
C CYS A 15 -5.71 -6.73 10.27
N TYR A 16 -4.83 -5.74 10.38
CA TYR A 16 -3.57 -5.70 9.63
C TYR A 16 -2.76 -6.98 9.89
N GLY A 17 -2.23 -7.59 8.83
CA GLY A 17 -1.46 -8.83 8.91
C GLY A 17 -2.30 -10.10 9.09
N ARG A 18 -3.65 -10.03 9.03
CA ARG A 18 -4.45 -11.26 9.05
C ARG A 18 -4.45 -11.94 7.69
N ARG A 19 -4.25 -13.27 7.69
CA ARG A 19 -4.39 -14.11 6.49
C ARG A 19 -5.85 -14.24 6.14
N VAL A 20 -6.14 -14.06 4.86
CA VAL A 20 -7.49 -14.20 4.30
C VAL A 20 -7.43 -14.98 3.00
N THR A 21 -8.44 -15.78 2.73
CA THR A 21 -8.66 -16.37 1.41
C THR A 21 -9.86 -15.67 0.78
N ALA A 22 -9.62 -14.85 -0.23
CA ALA A 22 -10.67 -14.11 -0.93
C ALA A 22 -10.85 -14.68 -2.35
N ASN A 23 -12.06 -15.11 -2.68
CA ASN A 23 -12.40 -15.72 -3.98
C ASN A 23 -11.47 -16.89 -4.37
N GLY A 24 -11.04 -17.69 -3.38
CA GLY A 24 -10.13 -18.82 -3.58
C GLY A 24 -8.64 -18.46 -3.68
N ARG A 25 -8.27 -17.17 -3.61
CA ARG A 25 -6.88 -16.71 -3.59
C ARG A 25 -6.45 -16.40 -2.17
N ALA A 26 -5.31 -16.95 -1.75
CA ALA A 26 -4.73 -16.70 -0.44
C ALA A 26 -3.98 -15.36 -0.42
N GLY A 27 -4.13 -14.61 0.66
CA GLY A 27 -3.47 -13.33 0.86
C GLY A 27 -3.47 -12.88 2.30
N VAL A 28 -2.99 -11.66 2.52
CA VAL A 28 -2.87 -11.01 3.82
C VAL A 28 -3.44 -9.61 3.75
N ILE A 29 -4.22 -9.21 4.76
CA ILE A 29 -4.73 -7.84 4.90
C ILE A 29 -3.54 -6.90 5.15
N ALA A 30 -3.36 -5.93 4.26
CA ALA A 30 -2.23 -5.01 4.24
C ALA A 30 -2.63 -3.53 4.27
N ARG A 31 -3.88 -3.18 3.97
CA ARG A 31 -4.37 -1.79 4.01
C ARG A 31 -5.85 -1.71 4.34
N ASP A 32 -6.22 -0.68 5.10
CA ASP A 32 -7.61 -0.32 5.37
C ASP A 32 -8.13 0.58 4.25
N GLU A 33 -9.23 0.18 3.62
CA GLU A 33 -9.91 0.94 2.55
C GLU A 33 -11.37 1.25 2.90
N GLY A 34 -11.66 1.38 4.20
CA GLY A 34 -12.96 1.81 4.71
C GLY A 34 -14.02 0.72 4.60
N HIS A 35 -14.69 0.61 3.46
CA HIS A 35 -15.68 -0.46 3.20
C HIS A 35 -15.05 -1.75 2.66
N TYR A 36 -13.80 -1.66 2.21
CA TYR A 36 -13.06 -2.77 1.63
C TYR A 36 -11.84 -3.10 2.50
N ILE A 37 -11.45 -4.37 2.47
CA ILE A 37 -10.16 -4.81 3.02
C ILE A 37 -9.14 -4.86 1.88
N GLY A 38 -8.05 -4.12 2.03
CA GLY A 38 -6.93 -4.17 1.09
C GLY A 38 -6.11 -5.43 1.32
N VAL A 39 -6.25 -6.42 0.45
CA VAL A 39 -5.57 -7.72 0.54
C VAL A 39 -4.39 -7.74 -0.41
N SER A 40 -3.21 -8.10 0.11
CA SER A 40 -2.06 -8.47 -0.70
C SER A 40 -2.07 -9.98 -0.91
N PHE A 41 -2.30 -10.42 -2.15
CA PHE A 41 -2.33 -11.84 -2.50
C PHE A 41 -0.92 -12.42 -2.62
N ASP A 42 -0.78 -13.70 -2.28
CA ASP A 42 0.51 -14.40 -2.37
C ASP A 42 0.99 -14.55 -3.83
N ASP A 43 0.05 -14.66 -4.78
CA ASP A 43 0.33 -14.71 -6.22
C ASP A 43 0.81 -13.37 -6.81
N ASP A 44 0.54 -12.27 -6.11
CA ASP A 44 0.87 -10.93 -6.60
C ASP A 44 2.26 -10.47 -6.14
N LYS A 45 2.80 -9.45 -6.83
CA LYS A 45 4.05 -8.82 -6.42
C LYS A 45 3.85 -8.11 -5.07
N PRO A 46 4.88 -8.09 -4.19
CA PRO A 46 4.84 -7.29 -2.97
C PRO A 46 4.47 -5.84 -3.30
N GLY A 47 3.55 -5.26 -2.53
CA GLY A 47 3.07 -3.90 -2.74
C GLY A 47 1.80 -3.78 -3.58
N ILE A 48 1.37 -4.84 -4.28
CA ILE A 48 0.06 -4.86 -4.91
C ILE A 48 -0.99 -5.16 -3.84
N ILE A 49 -1.94 -4.25 -3.70
CA ILE A 49 -3.06 -4.35 -2.76
C ILE A 49 -4.34 -4.32 -3.59
N SER A 50 -5.15 -5.37 -3.45
CA SER A 50 -6.43 -5.48 -4.12
C SER A 50 -7.58 -5.21 -3.14
N PRO A 51 -8.51 -4.30 -3.46
CA PRO A 51 -9.72 -4.11 -2.66
C PRO A 51 -10.58 -5.36 -2.69
N CYS A 52 -10.87 -5.93 -1.52
CA CYS A 52 -11.76 -7.08 -1.36
C CYS A 52 -12.92 -6.73 -0.43
N HIS A 53 -14.13 -7.19 -0.77
CA HIS A 53 -15.29 -6.97 0.09
C HIS A 53 -15.20 -7.87 1.33
N PRO A 54 -15.35 -7.34 2.56
CA PRO A 54 -15.04 -8.07 3.80
C PRO A 54 -15.90 -9.31 4.05
N THR A 55 -17.07 -9.43 3.44
CA THR A 55 -18.00 -10.56 3.63
C THR A 55 -18.18 -11.45 2.41
N TRP A 56 -17.69 -11.05 1.23
CA TRP A 56 -18.00 -11.77 -0.01
C TRP A 56 -16.89 -12.76 -0.36
N LYS A 57 -17.17 -14.06 -0.14
CA LYS A 57 -16.22 -15.16 -0.39
C LYS A 57 -14.85 -14.94 0.28
N VAL A 58 -14.87 -14.37 1.49
CA VAL A 58 -13.67 -14.17 2.31
C VAL A 58 -13.69 -15.15 3.47
N THR A 59 -12.60 -15.89 3.64
CA THR A 59 -12.34 -16.72 4.81
C THR A 59 -11.20 -16.09 5.60
N TYR A 60 -11.45 -15.72 6.85
CA TYR A 60 -10.44 -15.18 7.75
C TYR A 60 -9.72 -16.33 8.46
N GLY A 61 -8.41 -16.33 8.40
CA GLY A 61 -7.56 -17.29 9.11
C GLY A 61 -6.73 -16.62 10.20
N ASP A 62 -5.54 -17.18 10.42
CA ASP A 62 -4.58 -16.72 11.43
C ASP A 62 -3.82 -15.47 11.00
N MET A 63 -2.98 -14.96 11.90
CA MET A 63 -2.03 -13.88 11.59
C MET A 63 -0.91 -14.40 10.69
N GLY A 64 -0.47 -13.59 9.74
CA GLY A 64 0.62 -13.88 8.83
C GLY A 64 1.50 -12.67 8.54
N PRO A 65 2.71 -12.89 8.01
CA PRO A 65 3.60 -11.80 7.65
C PRO A 65 3.10 -11.07 6.40
N VAL A 66 2.99 -9.74 6.47
CA VAL A 66 2.77 -8.92 5.28
C VAL A 66 4.07 -8.84 4.48
N ARG A 67 4.03 -9.25 3.21
CA ARG A 67 5.18 -9.13 2.30
C ARG A 67 5.43 -7.65 2.00
N ARG A 68 6.45 -7.09 2.66
CA ARG A 68 6.90 -5.71 2.38
C ARG A 68 7.66 -5.66 1.07
N MET A 69 7.47 -4.57 0.33
CA MET A 69 8.32 -4.24 -0.81
C MET A 69 9.77 -4.09 -0.35
N SER A 70 10.72 -4.48 -1.19
CA SER A 70 12.12 -4.10 -0.99
C SER A 70 12.30 -2.59 -1.18
N ARG A 71 13.34 -2.02 -0.57
CA ARG A 71 13.63 -0.58 -0.68
C ARG A 71 13.74 -0.08 -2.13
N SER A 72 14.26 -0.92 -3.04
CA SER A 72 14.35 -0.60 -4.47
C SER A 72 12.98 -0.61 -5.14
N GLN A 73 12.11 -1.57 -4.80
CA GLN A 73 10.73 -1.61 -5.30
C GLN A 73 9.91 -0.41 -4.79
N GLU A 74 10.04 -0.04 -3.52
CA GLU A 74 9.37 1.15 -2.96
C GLU A 74 9.81 2.43 -3.68
N ARG A 75 11.11 2.56 -4.01
CA ARG A 75 11.63 3.69 -4.79
C ARG A 75 11.07 3.72 -6.20
N TYR A 76 11.07 2.59 -6.87
CA TYR A 76 10.55 2.50 -8.23
C TYR A 76 9.04 2.77 -8.29
N GLN A 77 8.28 2.32 -7.30
CA GLN A 77 6.86 2.64 -7.17
C GLN A 77 6.64 4.15 -7.06
N ARG A 78 7.39 4.85 -6.18
CA ARG A 78 7.33 6.32 -6.08
C ARG A 78 7.71 7.02 -7.38
N PHE A 79 8.68 6.48 -8.12
CA PHE A 79 9.01 7.01 -9.44
C PHE A 79 7.86 6.85 -10.44
N ILE A 80 7.11 5.75 -10.42
CA ILE A 80 5.92 5.61 -11.27
C ILE A 80 4.84 6.65 -10.87
N GLU A 81 4.70 6.93 -9.58
CA GLU A 81 3.67 7.85 -9.07
C GLU A 81 4.00 9.33 -9.27
N TYR A 82 5.28 9.73 -9.16
CA TYR A 82 5.71 11.13 -9.14
C TYR A 82 6.86 11.44 -10.11
N GLY A 83 7.31 10.47 -10.90
CA GLY A 83 8.50 10.56 -11.75
C GLY A 83 8.33 11.40 -13.01
N ASP A 84 7.10 11.78 -13.37
CA ASP A 84 6.81 12.58 -14.57
C ASP A 84 7.51 13.95 -14.56
N GLY A 85 7.95 14.43 -13.39
CA GLY A 85 8.75 15.65 -13.23
C GLY A 85 10.28 15.46 -13.34
N PHE A 86 10.77 14.26 -13.65
CA PHE A 86 12.20 13.96 -13.70
C PHE A 86 12.61 13.42 -15.08
N ASP A 87 13.78 13.84 -15.55
CA ASP A 87 14.35 13.39 -16.84
C ASP A 87 14.76 11.91 -16.83
N SER A 88 15.06 11.35 -15.66
CA SER A 88 15.44 9.94 -15.52
C SER A 88 15.17 9.37 -14.12
N PHE A 89 15.08 8.04 -14.02
CA PHE A 89 14.98 7.33 -12.74
C PHE A 89 16.20 7.59 -11.83
N ILE A 90 17.37 7.86 -12.41
CA ILE A 90 18.58 8.17 -11.65
C ILE A 90 18.47 9.54 -10.99
N ASP A 91 17.91 10.53 -11.69
CA ASP A 91 17.70 11.88 -11.15
C ASP A 91 16.65 11.86 -10.04
N PHE A 92 15.56 11.12 -10.23
CA PHE A 92 14.61 10.81 -9.16
C PHE A 92 15.29 10.13 -7.96
N CYS A 93 16.17 9.14 -8.18
CA CYS A 93 16.84 8.44 -7.08
C CYS A 93 17.76 9.34 -6.27
N ARG A 94 18.39 10.34 -6.91
CA ARG A 94 19.22 11.35 -6.22
C ARG A 94 18.34 12.24 -5.34
N TRP A 95 17.27 12.77 -5.91
CA TRP A 95 16.28 13.57 -5.18
C TRP A 95 15.64 12.79 -4.01
N ASP A 96 15.17 11.55 -4.23
CA ASP A 96 14.58 10.69 -3.17
C ASP A 96 15.56 10.39 -2.02
N ALA A 97 16.87 10.34 -2.32
CA ALA A 97 17.90 10.17 -1.31
C ALA A 97 18.12 11.46 -0.48
N GLU A 98 18.04 12.62 -1.11
CA GLU A 98 18.14 13.94 -0.46
C GLU A 98 16.94 14.20 0.47
N GLN A 99 15.72 13.85 0.05
CA GLN A 99 14.49 14.00 0.85
C GLN A 99 14.50 13.21 2.17
N LYS A 100 15.29 12.13 2.28
CA LYS A 100 15.41 11.33 3.51
C LYS A 100 16.48 11.84 4.47
N GLY A 101 17.30 12.80 4.05
CA GLY A 101 18.41 13.37 4.82
C GLY A 101 18.11 14.72 5.46
N GLY A 102 17.10 15.45 5.01
CA GLY A 102 16.77 16.79 5.50
C GLY A 102 15.27 17.03 5.53
N ALA A 103 14.76 17.47 6.68
CA ALA A 103 13.50 18.18 6.70
C ALA A 103 13.62 19.41 5.79
N PHE A 104 12.64 19.61 4.89
CA PHE A 104 11.92 20.86 4.64
C PHE A 104 11.63 21.18 3.16
N GLU A 105 10.43 21.75 2.99
CA GLU A 105 9.81 22.53 1.90
C GLU A 105 9.78 22.06 0.45
N PHE A 106 8.54 21.90 -0.01
CA PHE A 106 8.09 21.87 -1.39
C PHE A 106 8.49 23.18 -2.08
N PRO A 107 9.18 23.18 -3.24
CA PRO A 107 9.29 24.38 -4.04
C PRO A 107 7.90 24.65 -4.66
N LEU A 108 7.26 25.75 -4.25
CA LEU A 108 6.16 26.32 -5.02
C LEU A 108 6.70 26.67 -6.42
N PHE A 109 6.22 25.95 -7.42
CA PHE A 109 6.45 26.32 -8.82
C PHE A 109 5.70 27.63 -9.13
N GLY A 110 6.47 28.66 -9.50
CA GLY A 110 6.07 29.71 -10.43
C GLY A 110 5.30 30.91 -9.88
N GLU A 111 6.03 31.94 -9.46
CA GLU A 111 5.60 33.33 -9.71
C GLU A 111 5.92 33.61 -11.20
N GLU A 112 4.90 33.76 -12.03
CA GLU A 112 5.03 34.40 -13.35
C GLU A 112 4.64 35.88 -13.22
N GLU A 113 5.45 36.72 -13.88
CA GLU A 113 5.51 38.19 -13.87
C GLU A 113 4.31 38.89 -14.53
#